data_AF-A0A7S1RP75-F1
#
_entry.id   AF-A0A7S1RP75-F1
#
_cell.length_a   1.000
_cell.length_b   1.000
_cell.length_c   1.000
_cell.angle_alpha   90.00
_cell.angle_beta   90.00
_cell.angle_gamma   90.00
#
_symmetry.space_group_name_H-M   'P 1'
#
loop_
_entity.id
_entity.type
_entity.pdbx_description
1 polymer ?
#
loop_
_entity_poly.entity_id
_entity_poly.type
_entity_poly.pdbx_seq_one_letter_code
_entity_poly.pdbx_strand_id
1 'polypeptide(L)'
;FGSRRASSAPPAHSQPPLLSSTLLVNMKRKASVTISRRKNRKAHFTAGSNTRRKLMSSPLSKDLRTKYNVRSVPVRRDDEVMIMRGHYHDREGKVTQVYRKKWVIHVERVTRDKVNGQTVPVGIRPCKVVITKLKLDKDRKAMLERKGGKAKKGKYSDKDTEA
;
A
#
# COMPACT_ATOMS: atom_id res chain seq x y z
N PHE A 1 -63.27 21.67 50.28
CA PHE A 1 -63.15 20.84 51.49
C PHE A 1 -62.84 19.41 51.08
N GLY A 2 -61.78 18.81 51.61
CA GLY A 2 -61.59 17.36 51.53
C GLY A 2 -60.26 16.91 50.94
N SER A 3 -59.22 16.99 51.77
CA SER A 3 -57.98 16.21 51.67
C SER A 3 -58.23 14.70 51.62
N ARG A 4 -57.51 13.96 50.76
CA ARG A 4 -57.01 12.59 51.02
C ARG A 4 -55.69 12.42 50.26
N ARG A 5 -54.55 12.53 50.96
CA ARG A 5 -53.72 11.44 51.53
C ARG A 5 -53.01 10.59 50.47
N ALA A 6 -51.68 10.59 50.61
CA ALA A 6 -50.67 9.89 49.84
C ALA A 6 -50.77 8.36 49.91
N SER A 7 -50.24 7.69 48.88
CA SER A 7 -49.59 6.39 49.02
C SER A 7 -48.44 6.25 48.03
N SER A 8 -47.28 5.93 48.59
CA SER A 8 -46.02 5.59 47.94
C SER A 8 -46.03 4.15 47.41
N ALA A 9 -45.49 3.92 46.21
CA ALA A 9 -45.08 2.61 45.69
C ALA A 9 -43.87 2.76 44.73
N PRO A 10 -43.03 1.72 44.56
CA PRO A 10 -41.56 1.78 44.58
C PRO A 10 -40.90 2.10 43.22
N PRO A 11 -39.56 2.37 43.19
CA PRO A 11 -38.86 2.65 41.95
C PRO A 11 -38.83 1.41 41.05
N ALA A 12 -39.36 1.54 39.83
CA ALA A 12 -39.15 0.55 38.79
C ALA A 12 -37.65 0.55 38.43
N HIS A 13 -36.89 -0.35 39.03
CA HIS A 13 -35.64 -0.86 38.47
C HIS A 13 -35.98 -1.63 37.19
N SER A 14 -36.19 -0.92 36.08
CA SER A 14 -36.11 -1.52 34.76
C SER A 14 -34.64 -1.70 34.44
N GLN A 15 -34.12 -2.89 34.71
CA GLN A 15 -32.87 -3.41 34.16
C GLN A 15 -32.77 -2.99 32.68
N PRO A 16 -31.67 -2.37 32.21
CA PRO A 16 -31.50 -2.15 30.79
C PRO A 16 -31.49 -3.50 30.06
N PRO A 17 -32.18 -3.63 28.92
CA PRO A 17 -32.19 -4.88 28.17
C PRO A 17 -30.75 -5.23 27.75
N LEU A 18 -30.27 -6.37 28.23
CA LEU A 18 -29.12 -7.07 27.69
C LEU A 18 -29.50 -7.56 26.29
N LEU A 19 -29.41 -6.68 25.30
CA LEU A 19 -29.61 -7.04 23.91
C LEU A 19 -28.38 -6.73 23.08
N SER A 20 -27.89 -7.83 22.51
CA SER A 20 -27.33 -7.90 21.18
C SER A 20 -25.85 -7.58 21.06
N SER A 21 -25.03 -8.61 21.31
CA SER A 21 -24.17 -9.19 20.27
C SER A 21 -23.94 -8.29 19.05
N THR A 22 -23.13 -7.25 19.18
CA THR A 22 -22.70 -6.45 18.04
C THR A 22 -21.23 -6.13 18.17
N LEU A 23 -20.51 -6.59 17.15
CA LEU A 23 -19.12 -6.26 16.81
C LEU A 23 -18.06 -6.96 17.66
N LEU A 24 -17.86 -8.26 17.38
CA LEU A 24 -16.51 -8.81 17.33
C LEU A 24 -15.71 -8.00 16.28
N VAL A 25 -15.19 -6.86 16.69
CA VAL A 25 -14.12 -6.17 15.97
C VAL A 25 -13.01 -7.18 15.85
N ASN A 26 -12.69 -7.60 14.63
CA ASN A 26 -11.67 -8.60 14.35
C ASN A 26 -10.28 -8.03 14.71
N MET A 27 -9.98 -7.98 16.01
CA MET A 27 -8.76 -7.42 16.57
C MET A 27 -7.59 -8.36 16.33
N LYS A 28 -6.37 -7.81 16.30
CA LYS A 28 -5.19 -8.63 16.06
C LYS A 28 -4.95 -9.59 17.23
N ARG A 29 -5.12 -10.89 16.97
CA ARG A 29 -5.04 -11.97 17.99
C ARG A 29 -3.62 -12.49 18.28
N LYS A 30 -2.67 -12.33 17.36
CA LYS A 30 -1.30 -12.86 17.53
C LYS A 30 -0.45 -11.96 18.43
N ALA A 31 -0.11 -12.45 19.62
CA ALA A 31 0.72 -11.75 20.60
C ALA A 31 2.14 -11.42 20.10
N SER A 32 2.72 -12.26 19.22
CA SER A 32 4.06 -12.06 18.66
C SER A 32 4.16 -10.86 17.71
N VAL A 33 3.04 -10.35 17.20
CA VAL A 33 3.03 -9.17 16.33
C VAL A 33 2.68 -7.96 17.19
N THR A 34 3.44 -6.89 17.10
CA THR A 34 3.17 -5.68 17.90
C THR A 34 2.14 -4.74 17.25
N ILE A 35 1.22 -4.17 18.02
CA ILE A 35 0.34 -3.07 17.59
C ILE A 35 0.90 -1.70 18.00
N SER A 36 1.98 -1.68 18.79
CA SER A 36 2.53 -0.45 19.33
C SER A 36 3.06 0.46 18.22
N ARG A 37 2.52 1.67 18.13
CA ARG A 37 2.93 2.71 17.18
C ARG A 37 4.44 2.99 17.26
N ARG A 38 5.01 3.04 18.47
CA ARG A 38 6.44 3.30 18.69
C ARG A 38 7.31 2.21 18.07
N LYS A 39 6.99 0.94 18.34
CA LYS A 39 7.74 -0.22 17.81
C LYS A 39 7.65 -0.29 16.29
N ASN A 40 6.46 -0.09 15.71
CA ASN A 40 6.26 -0.11 14.25
C ASN A 40 7.00 1.04 13.54
N ARG A 41 6.98 2.26 14.09
CA ARG A 41 7.75 3.39 13.53
C ARG A 41 9.25 3.14 13.58
N LYS A 42 9.77 2.65 14.71
CA LYS A 42 11.19 2.29 14.84
C LYS A 42 11.58 1.27 13.77
N ALA A 43 10.83 0.16 13.67
CA ALA A 43 11.07 -0.89 12.70
C ALA A 43 11.07 -0.39 11.24
N HIS A 44 10.18 0.55 10.89
CA HIS A 44 10.16 1.14 9.55
C HIS A 44 11.41 1.99 9.28
N PHE A 45 11.71 2.98 10.13
CA PHE A 45 12.81 3.92 9.86
C PHE A 45 14.19 3.26 9.98
N THR A 46 14.37 2.31 10.89
CA THR A 46 15.63 1.58 11.08
C THR A 46 15.74 0.31 10.24
N ALA A 47 14.79 0.04 9.34
CA ALA A 47 14.81 -1.16 8.50
C ALA A 47 16.11 -1.25 7.66
N GLY A 48 16.71 -2.45 7.60
CA GLY A 48 17.82 -2.75 6.71
C GLY A 48 17.42 -2.75 5.21
N SER A 49 18.41 -2.68 4.30
CA SER A 49 18.19 -2.47 2.86
C SER A 49 17.27 -3.52 2.21
N ASN A 50 17.42 -4.80 2.58
CA ASN A 50 16.58 -5.88 2.05
C ASN A 50 15.11 -5.73 2.47
N THR A 51 14.86 -5.33 3.73
CA THR A 51 13.51 -5.06 4.24
C THR A 51 12.93 -3.82 3.55
N ARG A 52 13.73 -2.76 3.37
CA ARG A 52 13.30 -1.56 2.63
C ARG A 52 12.90 -1.87 1.20
N ARG A 53 13.61 -2.77 0.51
CA ARG A 53 13.22 -3.24 -0.83
C ARG A 53 11.80 -3.82 -0.84
N LYS A 54 11.46 -4.68 0.12
CA LYS A 54 10.10 -5.28 0.21
C LYS A 54 9.04 -4.22 0.51
N LEU A 55 9.35 -3.30 1.43
CA LEU A 55 8.44 -2.22 1.82
C LEU A 55 8.24 -1.18 0.71
N MET A 56 9.25 -0.94 -0.12
CA MET A 56 9.18 -0.10 -1.32
C MET A 56 8.60 -0.86 -2.52
N SER A 57 7.40 -1.43 -2.33
CA SER A 57 6.62 -2.05 -3.39
C SER A 57 5.61 -1.07 -3.98
N SER A 58 5.37 -1.18 -5.29
CA SER A 58 4.34 -0.44 -6.01
C SER A 58 3.27 -1.39 -6.57
N PRO A 59 2.01 -0.94 -6.64
CA PRO A 59 0.95 -1.66 -7.36
C PRO A 59 1.26 -1.81 -8.85
N LEU A 60 0.79 -2.92 -9.43
CA LEU A 60 0.83 -3.17 -10.88
C LEU A 60 -0.43 -2.59 -11.56
N SER A 61 -0.31 -2.24 -12.84
CA SER A 61 -1.45 -1.89 -13.71
C SER A 61 -2.45 -3.04 -13.80
N LYS A 62 -3.69 -2.75 -14.21
CA LYS A 62 -4.74 -3.79 -14.30
C LYS A 62 -4.34 -4.93 -15.25
N ASP A 63 -3.67 -4.61 -16.35
CA ASP A 63 -3.25 -5.59 -17.36
C ASP A 63 -2.17 -6.52 -16.81
N LEU A 64 -1.15 -5.95 -16.16
CA LEU A 64 -0.09 -6.74 -15.51
C LEU A 64 -0.62 -7.58 -14.34
N ARG A 65 -1.64 -7.09 -13.62
CA ARG A 65 -2.30 -7.85 -12.56
C ARG A 65 -3.04 -9.06 -13.13
N THR A 66 -3.70 -8.93 -14.27
CA THR A 66 -4.38 -10.05 -14.94
C THR A 66 -3.37 -11.06 -15.47
N LYS A 67 -2.26 -10.59 -16.06
CA LYS A 67 -1.21 -11.45 -16.63
C LYS A 67 -0.47 -12.26 -15.56
N TYR A 68 -0.02 -11.62 -14.48
CA TYR A 68 0.82 -12.27 -13.47
C TYR A 68 0.07 -12.69 -12.20
N ASN A 69 -1.22 -12.33 -12.06
CA ASN A 69 -2.03 -12.58 -10.86
C ASN A 69 -1.42 -12.02 -9.56
N VAL A 70 -0.59 -10.97 -9.66
CA VAL A 70 0.08 -10.33 -8.52
C VAL A 70 -0.39 -8.89 -8.38
N ARG A 71 -0.71 -8.45 -7.16
CA ARG A 71 -1.18 -7.07 -6.91
C ARG A 71 -0.07 -6.01 -6.91
N SER A 72 1.12 -6.35 -6.42
CA SER A 72 2.25 -5.42 -6.24
C SER A 72 3.60 -6.10 -6.28
N VAL A 73 4.65 -5.37 -6.64
CA VAL A 73 6.04 -5.85 -6.63
C VAL A 73 7.01 -4.76 -6.16
N PRO A 74 8.18 -5.11 -5.61
CA PRO A 74 9.26 -4.16 -5.35
C PRO A 74 9.67 -3.42 -6.62
N VAL A 75 9.79 -2.09 -6.55
CA VAL A 75 10.22 -1.26 -7.68
C VAL A 75 11.71 -1.46 -7.97
N ARG A 76 12.08 -1.56 -9.25
CA ARG A 76 13.46 -1.61 -9.73
C ARG A 76 13.77 -0.42 -10.64
N ARG A 77 15.05 -0.19 -10.91
CA ARG A 77 15.48 0.70 -12.00
C ARG A 77 14.98 0.13 -13.33
N ASP A 78 14.67 1.05 -14.26
CA ASP A 78 14.18 0.77 -15.61
C ASP A 78 12.78 0.15 -15.68
N ASP A 79 12.03 0.11 -14.57
CA ASP A 79 10.59 -0.11 -14.64
C ASP A 79 9.91 1.16 -15.18
N GLU A 80 8.93 1.00 -16.07
CA GLU A 80 8.07 2.11 -16.48
C GLU A 80 6.92 2.27 -15.50
N VAL A 81 6.67 3.51 -15.12
CA VAL A 81 5.73 3.83 -14.08
C VAL A 81 4.90 5.05 -14.41
N MET A 82 3.64 5.03 -13.98
CA MET A 82 2.71 6.16 -14.03
C MET A 82 2.44 6.68 -12.61
N ILE A 83 2.52 7.99 -12.43
CA ILE A 83 2.27 8.64 -11.15
C ILE A 83 0.76 8.83 -10.97
N MET A 84 0.20 8.29 -9.90
CA MET A 84 -1.25 8.32 -9.63
C MET A 84 -1.68 9.48 -8.73
N ARG A 85 -0.78 9.99 -7.88
CA ARG A 85 -1.13 10.96 -6.83
C ARG A 85 -0.04 12.02 -6.65
N GLY A 86 -0.48 13.28 -6.50
CA GLY A 86 0.39 14.43 -6.22
C GLY A 86 0.44 15.40 -7.40
N HIS A 87 1.35 16.37 -7.33
CA HIS A 87 1.47 17.42 -8.35
C HIS A 87 1.79 16.87 -9.75
N TYR A 88 2.61 15.81 -9.81
CA TYR A 88 3.05 15.18 -11.06
C TYR A 88 2.19 13.98 -11.47
N HIS A 89 0.88 14.00 -11.16
CA HIS A 89 -0.04 12.91 -11.56
C HIS A 89 -0.15 12.81 -13.10
N ASP A 90 -0.53 11.62 -13.57
CA ASP A 90 -0.70 11.25 -14.99
C ASP A 90 0.54 11.42 -15.86
N ARG A 91 1.71 11.68 -15.24
CA ARG A 91 3.00 11.60 -15.90
C ARG A 91 3.54 10.18 -15.84
N GLU A 92 4.09 9.74 -16.95
CA GLU A 92 4.76 8.47 -17.11
C GLU A 92 6.27 8.65 -17.31
N GLY A 93 7.03 7.66 -16.88
CA GLY A 93 8.47 7.64 -17.14
C GLY A 93 9.14 6.40 -16.59
N LYS A 94 10.40 6.18 -16.98
CA LYS A 94 11.23 5.10 -16.43
C LYS A 94 11.79 5.50 -15.07
N VAL A 95 11.93 4.52 -14.17
CA VAL A 95 12.57 4.74 -12.87
C VAL A 95 14.09 4.78 -13.05
N THR A 96 14.69 5.97 -12.93
CA THR A 96 16.14 6.16 -13.04
C THR A 96 16.88 5.61 -11.83
N GLN A 97 16.39 5.92 -10.62
CA GLN A 97 17.05 5.54 -9.37
C GLN A 97 16.04 5.24 -8.26
N VAL A 98 16.33 4.20 -7.47
CA VAL A 98 15.57 3.85 -6.26
C VAL A 98 16.39 4.21 -5.03
N TYR A 99 16.04 5.32 -4.37
CA TYR A 99 16.74 5.79 -3.17
C TYR A 99 16.10 5.24 -1.88
N ARG A 100 16.56 4.05 -1.47
CA ARG A 100 16.02 3.34 -0.30
C ARG A 100 16.22 4.04 1.04
N LYS A 101 17.28 4.87 1.21
CA LYS A 101 17.52 5.60 2.48
C LYS A 101 16.43 6.65 2.74
N LYS A 102 15.95 7.31 1.68
CA LYS A 102 14.94 8.37 1.75
C LYS A 102 13.52 7.89 1.42
N TRP A 103 13.31 6.59 1.17
CA TRP A 103 12.01 6.02 0.81
C TRP A 103 11.42 6.59 -0.49
N VAL A 104 12.28 6.92 -1.45
CA VAL A 104 11.93 7.69 -2.65
C VAL A 104 12.41 6.98 -3.91
N ILE A 105 11.66 7.13 -5.00
CA ILE A 105 12.06 6.82 -6.37
C ILE A 105 12.17 8.11 -7.18
N HIS A 106 13.11 8.12 -8.11
CA HIS A 106 13.25 9.16 -9.12
C HIS A 106 12.76 8.62 -10.46
N VAL A 107 11.86 9.36 -11.08
CA VAL A 107 11.24 9.01 -12.36
C VAL A 107 11.78 9.99 -13.40
N GLU A 108 12.10 9.48 -14.58
CA GLU A 108 12.53 10.27 -15.72
C GLU A 108 11.48 11.33 -16.07
N ARG A 109 11.91 12.51 -16.56
CA ARG A 109 11.05 13.66 -16.91
C ARG A 109 10.29 14.29 -15.74
N VAL A 110 10.45 13.78 -14.51
CA VAL A 110 9.90 14.35 -13.28
C VAL A 110 10.99 15.10 -12.54
N THR A 111 11.30 16.27 -13.06
CA THR A 111 12.32 17.19 -12.55
C THR A 111 11.71 18.51 -12.10
N ARG A 112 12.49 19.27 -11.33
CA ARG A 112 12.25 20.67 -11.02
C ARG A 112 13.49 21.48 -11.34
N ASP A 113 13.30 22.71 -11.74
CA ASP A 113 14.41 23.62 -12.02
C ASP A 113 14.82 24.35 -10.74
N LYS A 114 16.12 24.53 -10.57
CA LYS A 114 16.70 25.41 -9.55
C LYS A 114 16.83 26.82 -10.13
N VAL A 115 16.97 27.80 -9.24
CA VAL A 115 17.26 29.20 -9.61
C VAL A 115 18.55 29.37 -10.42
N ASN A 116 19.48 28.41 -10.34
CA ASN A 116 20.73 28.40 -11.10
C ASN A 116 20.59 27.74 -12.49
N GLY A 117 19.37 27.43 -12.93
CA GLY A 117 19.09 26.80 -14.24
C GLY A 117 19.32 25.30 -14.33
N GLN A 118 19.85 24.64 -13.27
CA GLN A 118 20.03 23.19 -13.28
C GLN A 118 18.73 22.46 -12.92
N THR A 119 18.45 21.36 -13.61
CA THR A 119 17.32 20.48 -13.31
C THR A 119 17.69 19.47 -12.22
N VAL A 120 16.77 19.18 -11.30
CA VAL A 120 16.95 18.15 -10.25
C VAL A 120 15.76 17.20 -10.25
N PRO A 121 15.99 15.88 -10.19
CA PRO A 121 14.90 14.91 -10.13
C PRO A 121 14.11 15.06 -8.84
N VAL A 122 12.78 15.10 -8.97
CA VAL A 122 11.89 15.15 -7.82
C VAL A 122 11.72 13.74 -7.26
N GLY A 123 11.65 13.65 -5.93
CA GLY A 123 11.47 12.40 -5.24
C GLY A 123 9.99 12.02 -5.10
N ILE A 124 9.60 10.88 -5.64
CA ILE A 124 8.24 10.34 -5.52
C ILE A 124 8.23 9.10 -4.60
N ARG A 125 7.20 8.93 -3.78
CA ARG A 125 7.03 7.70 -2.98
C ARG A 125 6.46 6.58 -3.85
N PRO A 126 6.99 5.34 -3.76
CA PRO A 126 6.57 4.24 -4.63
C PRO A 126 5.07 3.89 -4.50
N CYS A 127 4.47 4.07 -3.33
CA CYS A 127 3.03 3.82 -3.14
C CYS A 127 2.10 4.78 -3.90
N LYS A 128 2.62 5.92 -4.39
CA LYS A 128 1.87 6.89 -5.20
C LYS A 128 1.94 6.62 -6.70
N VAL A 129 2.54 5.51 -7.08
CA VAL A 129 2.93 5.18 -8.45
C VAL A 129 2.43 3.78 -8.78
N VAL A 130 2.04 3.57 -10.02
CA VAL A 130 1.65 2.26 -10.57
C VAL A 130 2.63 1.88 -11.66
N ILE A 131 3.05 0.61 -11.64
CA ILE A 131 3.97 0.08 -12.65
C ILE A 131 3.17 -0.28 -13.90
N THR A 132 3.55 0.28 -15.04
CA THR A 132 2.93 0.07 -16.36
C THR A 132 3.65 -1.01 -17.14
N LYS A 133 5.00 -0.99 -17.15
CA LYS A 133 5.83 -2.07 -17.70
C LYS A 133 6.92 -2.51 -16.73
N LEU A 134 7.18 -3.81 -16.70
CA LEU A 134 8.17 -4.42 -15.82
C LEU A 134 9.44 -4.76 -16.58
N LYS A 135 10.61 -4.40 -16.03
CA LYS A 135 11.87 -5.00 -16.47
C LYS A 135 11.99 -6.42 -15.93
N LEU A 136 11.96 -7.41 -16.81
CA LEU A 136 11.99 -8.83 -16.48
C LEU A 136 13.42 -9.40 -16.53
N ASP A 137 13.93 -9.77 -15.36
CA ASP A 137 15.15 -10.58 -15.22
C ASP A 137 14.79 -12.01 -14.78
N LYS A 138 15.73 -12.96 -14.85
CA LYS A 138 15.55 -14.35 -14.36
C LYS A 138 14.96 -14.40 -12.95
N ASP A 139 15.56 -13.66 -12.00
CA ASP A 139 15.09 -13.61 -10.61
C ASP A 139 13.71 -12.97 -10.45
N ARG A 140 13.36 -12.04 -11.34
CA ARG A 140 12.09 -11.31 -11.25
C ARG A 140 10.95 -12.17 -11.76
N LYS A 141 11.18 -12.95 -12.82
CA LYS A 141 10.24 -13.98 -13.30
C LYS A 141 10.00 -15.02 -12.21
N ALA A 142 11.06 -15.58 -11.62
CA ALA A 142 10.94 -16.51 -10.49
C ALA A 142 10.18 -15.91 -9.28
N MET A 143 10.38 -14.62 -8.99
CA MET A 143 9.63 -13.93 -7.94
C MET A 143 8.14 -13.78 -8.25
N LEU A 144 7.81 -13.47 -9.50
CA LEU A 144 6.43 -13.32 -9.97
C LEU A 144 5.70 -14.66 -9.93
N GLU A 145 6.32 -15.73 -10.43
CA GLU A 145 5.78 -17.10 -10.40
C GLU A 145 5.50 -17.56 -8.96
N ARG A 146 6.47 -17.36 -8.06
CA ARG A 146 6.29 -17.69 -6.64
C ARG A 146 5.15 -16.90 -5.98
N LYS A 147 4.94 -15.65 -6.38
CA LYS A 147 3.95 -14.76 -5.75
C LYS A 147 2.56 -14.86 -6.38
N GLY A 148 2.47 -15.14 -7.68
CA GLY A 148 1.22 -15.27 -8.43
C GLY A 148 0.47 -16.57 -8.17
N GLY A 149 1.14 -17.56 -7.57
CA GLY A 149 0.60 -18.91 -7.42
C GLY A 149 0.42 -19.59 -8.79
N LYS A 150 -0.21 -20.77 -8.83
CA LYS A 150 -0.66 -21.38 -10.09
C LYS A 150 -1.81 -20.54 -10.66
N ALA A 151 -1.49 -19.46 -11.37
CA ALA A 151 -2.50 -18.68 -12.09
C ALA A 151 -3.15 -19.56 -13.16
N LYS A 152 -4.49 -19.58 -13.22
CA LYS A 152 -5.20 -20.06 -14.42
C LYS A 152 -4.79 -19.12 -15.55
N LYS A 153 -4.17 -19.65 -16.62
CA LYS A 153 -3.74 -18.87 -17.79
C LYS A 153 -4.89 -17.96 -18.24
N GLY A 154 -4.76 -16.66 -18.02
CA GLY A 154 -5.64 -15.64 -18.61
C GLY A 154 -5.27 -15.40 -20.07
N LYS A 155 -6.22 -14.89 -20.85
CA LYS A 155 -6.25 -14.78 -22.34
C LYS A 155 -5.12 -14.00 -23.04
N TYR A 156 -4.09 -13.48 -22.35
CA TYR A 156 -3.07 -12.63 -22.98
C TYR A 156 -1.71 -13.35 -23.10
N SER A 157 -1.19 -13.41 -24.33
CA SER A 157 0.04 -14.12 -24.71
C SER A 157 1.33 -13.31 -24.46
N ASP A 158 2.47 -13.99 -24.47
CA ASP A 158 3.79 -13.43 -24.15
C ASP A 158 4.30 -12.32 -25.10
N LYS A 159 3.65 -12.11 -26.25
CA LYS A 159 4.10 -11.21 -27.33
C LYS A 159 4.14 -9.71 -26.98
N ASP A 160 3.40 -9.24 -25.97
CA ASP A 160 3.32 -7.81 -25.63
C ASP A 160 4.43 -7.33 -24.66
N THR A 161 5.47 -8.15 -24.44
CA THR A 161 6.49 -7.92 -23.40
C THR A 161 7.86 -7.50 -23.93
N GLU A 162 8.03 -7.46 -25.25
CA GLU A 162 9.27 -7.06 -25.91
C GLU A 162 9.00 -5.89 -26.86
N ALA A 163 8.84 -4.69 -26.29
CA ALA A 163 8.98 -3.39 -26.97
C ALA A 163 9.23 -2.27 -25.95
#